data_AF-A0A938VQC7-F1
#
_entry.id   AF-A0A938VQC7-F1
#
_cell.length_a   1.000
_cell.length_b   1.000
_cell.length_c   1.000
_cell.angle_alpha   90.00
_cell.angle_beta   90.00
_cell.angle_gamma   90.00
#
_symmetry.space_group_name_H-M   'P 1'
#
loop_
_entity.id
_entity.type
_entity.pdbx_description
1 polymer ?
#
loop_
_entity_poly.entity_id
_entity_poly.type
_entity_poly.pdbx_seq_one_letter_code
_entity_poly.pdbx_strand_id
1 'polypeptide(L)'
;MLRALDMLRAAAEGTLSDAVAREGGVLGLLWDHAVLDRNGKVASVSWEVEADPVRWGQAAVPAQNYVPELQTGLGGSYFVSRENLVSLPQPGTMLPDQPRMLFKREGTRALVIDPQGHVREVPDNSVRVDGTLLAASTSLPFGPIESWLFRNRLMNFAVYQDIRAELRKAAVTRLDGHVSRDGQNLITVLHSLYTTDRPFRQRVDDALRAAFPDEYVELVFPPAADQRIQLRLKWRSLQTDMSAAELSDGVMRFLVLVAILANTQSGDLIAFDEHETGLHPRMLPIVAELAA
;
A
#
# COMPACT_ATOMS: atom_id res chain seq x y z
N MET A 1 -7.00 12.15 0.40
CA MET A 1 -6.67 11.10 -0.60
C MET A 1 -5.98 9.90 0.05
N LEU A 2 -4.84 10.09 0.73
CA LEU A 2 -4.09 8.97 1.32
C LEU A 2 -4.88 8.13 2.33
N ARG A 3 -5.69 8.78 3.19
CA ARG A 3 -6.62 8.07 4.07
C ARG A 3 -7.58 7.15 3.33
N ALA A 4 -8.06 7.57 2.15
CA ALA A 4 -8.93 6.72 1.32
C ALA A 4 -8.19 5.48 0.80
N LEU A 5 -6.94 5.63 0.38
CA LEU A 5 -6.09 4.50 -0.03
C LEU A 5 -5.84 3.54 1.16
N ASP A 6 -5.61 4.08 2.35
CA ASP A 6 -5.48 3.27 3.57
C ASP A 6 -6.76 2.50 3.90
N MET A 7 -7.93 3.13 3.77
CA MET A 7 -9.22 2.48 3.96
C MET A 7 -9.46 1.37 2.93
N LEU A 8 -9.17 1.62 1.64
CA LEU A 8 -9.28 0.62 0.57
C LEU A 8 -8.37 -0.58 0.80
N ARG A 9 -7.12 -0.34 1.25
CA ARG A 9 -6.21 -1.40 1.63
C ARG A 9 -6.70 -2.17 2.87
N ALA A 10 -7.15 -1.48 3.92
CA ALA A 10 -7.70 -2.13 5.11
C ALA A 10 -8.96 -2.96 4.79
N ALA A 11 -9.77 -2.50 3.82
CA ALA A 11 -10.90 -3.23 3.26
C ALA A 11 -10.45 -4.51 2.54
N ALA A 12 -9.29 -4.53 1.87
CA ALA A 12 -8.75 -5.75 1.27
C ALA A 12 -8.10 -6.69 2.31
N GLU A 13 -7.37 -6.14 3.28
CA GLU A 13 -6.68 -6.90 4.33
C GLU A 13 -7.63 -7.56 5.34
N GLY A 14 -8.84 -7.01 5.50
CA GLY A 14 -9.79 -7.43 6.54
C GLY A 14 -9.57 -6.73 7.89
N THR A 15 -8.84 -5.62 7.89
CA THR A 15 -8.51 -4.78 9.06
C THR A 15 -9.30 -3.47 9.08
N LEU A 16 -10.35 -3.37 8.26
CA LEU A 16 -11.15 -2.15 8.09
C LEU A 16 -11.71 -1.62 9.42
N SER A 17 -12.18 -2.50 10.31
CA SER A 17 -12.73 -2.08 11.60
C SER A 17 -11.71 -1.37 12.48
N ASP A 18 -10.46 -1.85 12.50
CA ASP A 18 -9.37 -1.23 13.24
C ASP A 18 -8.96 0.10 12.59
N ALA A 19 -8.97 0.16 11.26
CA ALA A 19 -8.67 1.38 10.51
C ALA A 19 -9.72 2.48 10.77
N VAL A 20 -11.01 2.14 10.71
CA VAL A 20 -12.12 3.05 11.02
C VAL A 20 -12.07 3.49 12.48
N ALA A 21 -11.76 2.58 13.41
CA ALA A 21 -11.65 2.91 14.83
C ALA A 21 -10.51 3.92 15.12
N ARG A 22 -9.35 3.78 14.47
CA ARG A 22 -8.23 4.73 14.59
C ARG A 22 -8.58 6.15 14.15
N GLU A 23 -9.48 6.28 13.18
CA GLU A 23 -9.98 7.58 12.69
C GLU A 23 -11.13 8.13 13.55
N GLY A 24 -11.55 7.44 14.62
CA GLY A 24 -12.66 7.86 15.48
C GLY A 24 -14.05 7.47 14.95
N GLY A 25 -14.13 6.43 14.12
CA GLY A 25 -15.36 5.95 13.51
C GLY A 25 -15.65 6.58 12.15
N VAL A 26 -16.78 6.20 11.51
CA VAL A 26 -17.15 6.73 10.19
C VAL A 26 -17.33 8.25 10.21
N LEU A 27 -17.80 8.83 11.32
CA LEU A 27 -17.92 10.29 11.43
C LEU A 27 -16.57 11.00 11.36
N GLY A 28 -15.49 10.39 11.86
CA GLY A 28 -14.14 10.95 11.76
C GLY A 28 -13.59 10.98 10.33
N LEU A 29 -14.15 10.15 9.45
CA LEU A 29 -13.83 10.12 8.02
C LEU A 29 -14.60 11.19 7.22
N LEU A 30 -15.69 11.73 7.77
CA LEU A 30 -16.49 12.79 7.16
C LEU A 30 -15.89 14.15 7.48
N TRP A 31 -15.92 15.06 6.50
CA TRP A 31 -15.34 16.39 6.66
C TRP A 31 -16.12 17.29 7.62
N ASP A 32 -17.44 17.11 7.72
CA ASP A 32 -18.33 17.91 8.57
C ASP A 32 -18.75 17.18 9.85
N HIS A 33 -18.28 15.94 10.05
CA HIS A 33 -18.62 15.06 11.18
C HIS A 33 -20.14 14.90 11.42
N ALA A 34 -20.97 15.21 10.41
CA ALA A 34 -22.42 15.22 10.58
C ALA A 34 -22.97 13.79 10.55
N VAL A 35 -23.88 13.48 11.48
CA VAL A 35 -24.57 12.17 11.54
C VAL A 35 -25.59 12.02 10.42
N LEU A 36 -26.12 13.13 9.94
CA LEU A 36 -27.03 13.18 8.80
C LEU A 36 -26.38 14.00 7.69
N ASP A 37 -26.53 13.55 6.45
CA ASP A 37 -26.20 14.35 5.29
C ASP A 37 -27.18 15.53 5.15
N ARG A 38 -26.94 16.39 4.15
CA ARG A 38 -27.76 17.58 3.87
C ARG A 38 -29.24 17.26 3.57
N ASN A 39 -29.56 16.00 3.28
CA ASN A 39 -30.90 15.52 2.97
C ASN A 39 -31.57 14.79 4.15
N GLY A 40 -30.92 14.78 5.33
CA GLY A 40 -31.42 14.08 6.51
C GLY A 40 -31.22 12.56 6.47
N LYS A 41 -30.41 12.04 5.54
CA LYS A 41 -30.06 10.62 5.48
C LYS A 41 -28.89 10.32 6.40
N VAL A 42 -28.87 9.14 6.99
CA VAL A 42 -27.74 8.65 7.80
C VAL A 42 -26.43 8.79 7.02
N ALA A 43 -25.44 9.40 7.65
CA ALA A 43 -24.19 9.71 7.00
C ALA A 43 -23.43 8.42 6.65
N SER A 44 -22.89 8.45 5.44
CA SER A 44 -22.11 7.38 4.83
C SER A 44 -20.90 7.95 4.11
N VAL A 45 -19.85 7.16 4.03
CA VAL A 45 -18.68 7.46 3.21
C VAL A 45 -18.48 6.34 2.21
N SER A 46 -18.23 6.69 0.96
CA SER A 46 -17.89 5.74 -0.09
C SER A 46 -16.61 6.16 -0.79
N TRP A 47 -15.90 5.17 -1.29
CA TRP A 47 -14.76 5.36 -2.19
C TRP A 47 -15.00 4.53 -3.44
N GLU A 48 -14.51 5.02 -4.56
CA GLU A 48 -14.54 4.33 -5.84
C GLU A 48 -13.11 4.23 -6.35
N VAL A 49 -12.68 3.02 -6.69
CA VAL A 49 -11.38 2.76 -7.28
C VAL A 49 -11.55 1.93 -8.53
N GLU A 50 -11.13 2.50 -9.64
CA GLU A 50 -10.98 1.81 -10.92
C GLU A 50 -9.51 1.46 -11.12
N ALA A 51 -9.21 0.18 -11.27
CA ALA A 51 -7.86 -0.31 -11.51
C ALA A 51 -7.78 -0.96 -12.90
N ASP A 52 -7.09 -0.30 -13.83
CA ASP A 52 -6.73 -0.86 -15.13
C ASP A 52 -5.56 -1.84 -14.95
N PRO A 53 -5.53 -3.02 -15.59
CA PRO A 53 -4.29 -3.79 -15.74
C PRO A 53 -3.14 -2.92 -16.26
N VAL A 54 -2.07 -2.82 -15.47
CA VAL A 54 -0.81 -2.27 -15.97
C VAL A 54 -0.32 -3.16 -17.12
N ARG A 55 -0.21 -2.60 -18.33
CA ARG A 55 0.22 -3.29 -19.55
C ARG A 55 1.72 -3.62 -19.52
N TRP A 56 2.13 -4.60 -18.72
CA TRP A 56 3.48 -5.19 -18.82
C TRP A 56 3.40 -6.69 -19.08
N GLY A 57 3.24 -7.05 -20.36
CA GLY A 57 3.56 -8.37 -20.90
C GLY A 57 2.80 -9.59 -20.34
N GLN A 58 1.92 -9.42 -19.36
CA GLN A 58 1.08 -10.47 -18.80
C GLN A 58 -0.37 -10.37 -19.31
N ALA A 59 -1.08 -11.50 -19.25
CA ALA A 59 -2.44 -11.64 -19.73
C ALA A 59 -3.34 -10.48 -19.25
N ALA A 60 -4.11 -9.92 -20.18
CA ALA A 60 -4.99 -8.79 -19.90
C ALA A 60 -6.10 -9.22 -18.91
N VAL A 61 -5.93 -8.88 -17.64
CA VAL A 61 -7.03 -8.90 -16.67
C VAL A 61 -7.86 -7.65 -16.96
N PRO A 62 -9.17 -7.72 -17.23
CA PRO A 62 -9.97 -6.53 -17.48
C PRO A 62 -9.84 -5.50 -16.34
N ALA A 63 -10.05 -4.22 -16.65
CA ALA A 63 -10.13 -3.19 -15.62
C ALA A 63 -11.25 -3.54 -14.61
N GLN A 64 -11.06 -3.20 -13.35
CA GLN A 64 -12.00 -3.53 -12.28
C GLN A 64 -12.40 -2.28 -11.52
N ASN A 65 -13.69 -2.13 -11.24
CA ASN A 65 -14.23 -1.06 -10.42
C ASN A 65 -14.71 -1.61 -9.07
N TYR A 66 -14.19 -1.04 -7.98
CA TYR A 66 -14.55 -1.41 -6.61
C TYR A 66 -15.11 -0.22 -5.84
N VAL A 67 -16.28 -0.43 -5.23
CA VAL A 67 -17.00 0.60 -4.48
C VAL A 67 -17.51 0.06 -3.15
N PRO A 68 -16.78 0.25 -2.04
CA PRO A 68 -17.30 0.09 -0.69
C PRO A 68 -17.99 1.37 -0.20
N GLU A 69 -19.11 1.21 0.49
CA GLU A 69 -19.78 2.26 1.27
C GLU A 69 -19.90 1.83 2.73
N LEU A 70 -19.45 2.70 3.63
CA LEU A 70 -19.62 2.56 5.07
C LEU A 70 -20.72 3.49 5.53
N GLN A 71 -21.61 2.98 6.37
CA GLN A 71 -22.69 3.77 6.95
C GLN A 71 -22.62 3.70 8.48
N THR A 72 -22.92 4.83 9.11
CA THR A 72 -23.05 4.89 10.58
C THR A 72 -24.25 4.07 11.06
N GLY A 73 -24.06 3.34 12.15
CA GLY A 73 -25.08 2.56 12.85
C GLY A 73 -25.42 3.14 14.22
N LEU A 74 -26.28 2.44 14.95
CA LEU A 74 -26.64 2.82 16.32
C LEU A 74 -25.40 2.76 17.25
N GLY A 75 -25.34 3.67 18.21
CA GLY A 75 -24.28 3.69 19.23
C GLY A 75 -22.87 3.98 18.70
N GLY A 76 -22.75 4.60 17.52
CA GLY A 76 -21.44 4.91 16.91
C GLY A 76 -20.77 3.73 16.21
N SER A 77 -21.47 2.59 16.10
CA SER A 77 -21.03 1.47 15.25
C SER A 77 -21.05 1.85 13.77
N TYR A 78 -20.44 1.03 12.93
CA TYR A 78 -20.59 1.13 11.48
C TYR A 78 -20.86 -0.24 10.88
N PHE A 79 -21.36 -0.23 9.65
CA PHE A 79 -21.45 -1.42 8.81
C PHE A 79 -21.16 -1.04 7.36
N VAL A 80 -20.73 -2.02 6.58
CA VAL A 80 -20.59 -1.91 5.13
C VAL A 80 -22.00 -2.00 4.55
N SER A 81 -22.57 -0.86 4.15
CA SER A 81 -23.96 -0.76 3.66
C SER A 81 -24.09 -1.22 2.22
N ARG A 82 -23.09 -0.91 1.39
CA ARG A 82 -22.97 -1.38 0.01
C ARG A 82 -21.53 -1.74 -0.28
N GLU A 83 -21.34 -2.76 -1.12
CA GLU A 83 -20.02 -3.12 -1.60
C GLU A 83 -20.14 -3.81 -2.95
N ASN A 84 -19.49 -3.27 -3.98
CA ASN A 84 -19.56 -3.82 -5.32
C ASN A 84 -18.17 -3.96 -5.90
N LEU A 85 -17.91 -5.10 -6.55
CA LEU A 85 -16.76 -5.27 -7.42
C LEU A 85 -17.24 -5.73 -8.79
N VAL A 86 -16.86 -4.99 -9.82
CA VAL A 86 -17.26 -5.22 -11.21
C VAL A 86 -16.03 -5.30 -12.09
N SER A 87 -16.01 -6.29 -12.98
CA SER A 87 -15.07 -6.35 -14.09
C SER A 87 -15.62 -5.52 -15.25
N LEU A 88 -14.88 -4.51 -15.69
CA LEU A 88 -15.24 -3.62 -16.79
C LEU A 88 -14.92 -4.28 -18.15
N PRO A 89 -15.67 -3.91 -19.21
CA PRO A 89 -15.38 -4.38 -20.56
C PRO A 89 -14.04 -3.83 -21.05
N GLN A 90 -13.34 -4.59 -21.88
CA GLN A 90 -12.06 -4.19 -22.45
C GLN A 90 -12.14 -4.17 -23.99
N PRO A 91 -12.33 -2.98 -24.61
CA PRO A 91 -12.50 -2.87 -26.05
C PRO A 91 -11.34 -3.49 -26.83
N GLY A 92 -11.65 -4.25 -27.88
CA GLY A 92 -10.64 -4.90 -28.73
C GLY A 92 -10.09 -6.22 -28.19
N THR A 93 -10.74 -6.81 -27.18
CA THR A 93 -10.44 -8.16 -26.67
C THR A 93 -11.61 -9.12 -26.91
N MET A 94 -11.39 -10.42 -26.67
CA MET A 94 -12.45 -11.45 -26.70
C MET A 94 -13.32 -11.45 -25.42
N LEU A 95 -13.10 -10.49 -24.51
CA LEU A 95 -13.84 -10.38 -23.26
C LEU A 95 -15.25 -9.80 -23.49
N PRO A 96 -16.21 -10.03 -22.58
CA PRO A 96 -17.56 -9.49 -22.72
C PRO A 96 -17.58 -7.96 -22.85
N ASP A 97 -18.45 -7.46 -23.75
CA ASP A 97 -18.66 -6.02 -23.99
C ASP A 97 -19.49 -5.31 -22.90
N GLN A 98 -19.93 -6.04 -21.88
CA GLN A 98 -20.70 -5.50 -20.76
C GLN A 98 -19.97 -5.69 -19.43
N PRO A 99 -20.12 -4.76 -18.47
CA PRO A 99 -19.60 -4.93 -17.12
C PRO A 99 -20.14 -6.22 -16.48
N ARG A 100 -19.25 -7.03 -15.91
CA ARG A 100 -19.59 -8.27 -15.22
C ARG A 100 -19.43 -8.10 -13.73
N MET A 101 -20.51 -8.26 -12.97
CA MET A 101 -20.46 -8.30 -11.51
C MET A 101 -19.55 -9.45 -11.06
N LEU A 102 -18.65 -9.19 -10.10
CA LEU A 102 -17.89 -10.25 -9.44
C LEU A 102 -18.55 -10.58 -8.10
N PHE A 103 -18.83 -9.55 -7.32
CA PHE A 103 -19.68 -9.63 -6.15
C PHE A 103 -20.43 -8.33 -5.91
N LYS A 104 -21.49 -8.41 -5.11
CA LYS A 104 -22.31 -7.28 -4.68
C LYS A 104 -22.87 -7.50 -3.28
N ARG A 105 -22.91 -6.45 -2.47
CA ARG A 105 -23.58 -6.41 -1.16
C ARG A 105 -24.54 -5.23 -1.09
N GLU A 106 -25.72 -5.47 -0.55
CA GLU A 106 -26.69 -4.45 -0.12
C GLU A 106 -27.21 -4.82 1.27
N GLY A 107 -26.85 -4.02 2.29
CA GLY A 107 -27.16 -4.32 3.69
C GLY A 107 -26.47 -5.61 4.15
N THR A 108 -27.26 -6.59 4.59
CA THR A 108 -26.78 -7.92 4.98
C THR A 108 -26.76 -8.91 3.82
N ARG A 109 -27.41 -8.59 2.70
CA ARG A 109 -27.53 -9.49 1.56
C ARG A 109 -26.31 -9.36 0.66
N ALA A 110 -25.68 -10.48 0.33
CA ALA A 110 -24.52 -10.52 -0.54
C ALA A 110 -24.67 -11.57 -1.64
N LEU A 111 -24.17 -11.23 -2.83
CA LEU A 111 -24.23 -12.02 -4.05
C LEU A 111 -22.83 -12.14 -4.64
N VAL A 112 -22.48 -13.31 -5.14
CA VAL A 112 -21.24 -13.59 -5.89
C VAL A 112 -21.58 -14.26 -7.22
N ILE A 113 -20.73 -14.10 -8.23
CA ILE A 113 -20.83 -14.89 -9.46
C ILE A 113 -19.96 -16.14 -9.33
N ASP A 114 -20.55 -17.33 -9.52
CA ASP A 114 -19.80 -18.58 -9.53
C ASP A 114 -18.97 -18.77 -10.81
N PRO A 115 -18.01 -19.72 -10.87
CA PRO A 115 -17.21 -19.95 -12.07
C PRO A 115 -18.00 -20.35 -13.32
N GLN A 116 -19.26 -20.78 -13.16
CA GLN A 116 -20.18 -21.09 -14.27
C GLN A 116 -20.98 -19.87 -14.74
N GLY A 117 -20.80 -18.71 -14.09
CA GLY A 117 -21.49 -17.46 -14.42
C GLY A 117 -22.85 -17.29 -13.72
N HIS A 118 -23.23 -18.18 -12.80
CA HIS A 118 -24.49 -18.04 -12.06
C HIS A 118 -24.32 -17.14 -10.85
N VAL A 119 -25.34 -16.33 -10.57
CA VAL A 119 -25.41 -15.55 -9.34
C VAL A 119 -25.77 -16.49 -8.19
N ARG A 120 -24.93 -16.49 -7.15
CA ARG A 120 -25.13 -17.23 -5.89
C ARG A 120 -25.28 -16.26 -4.74
N GLU A 121 -26.20 -16.55 -3.85
CA GLU A 121 -26.33 -15.83 -2.58
C GLU A 121 -25.27 -16.34 -1.59
N VAL A 122 -24.56 -15.41 -0.97
CA VAL A 122 -23.62 -15.71 0.10
C VAL A 122 -24.42 -16.05 1.35
N PRO A 123 -24.14 -17.17 2.04
CA PRO A 123 -24.91 -17.55 3.23
C PRO A 123 -24.83 -16.47 4.31
N ASP A 124 -25.94 -16.27 5.02
CA ASP A 124 -26.02 -15.32 6.13
C ASP A 124 -24.88 -15.52 7.14
N ASN A 125 -24.35 -14.42 7.66
CA ASN A 125 -23.24 -14.38 8.62
C ASN A 125 -21.89 -14.94 8.11
N SER A 126 -21.75 -15.30 6.83
CA SER A 126 -20.44 -15.71 6.26
C SER A 126 -19.44 -14.54 6.24
N VAL A 127 -19.94 -13.31 6.16
CA VAL A 127 -19.16 -12.08 6.20
C VAL A 127 -19.76 -11.16 7.26
N ARG A 128 -18.91 -10.60 8.11
CA ARG A 128 -19.35 -9.69 9.17
C ARG A 128 -19.94 -8.42 8.59
N VAL A 129 -20.86 -7.80 9.33
CA VAL A 129 -21.51 -6.56 8.87
C VAL A 129 -20.53 -5.38 8.75
N ASP A 130 -19.48 -5.37 9.56
CA ASP A 130 -18.38 -4.40 9.58
C ASP A 130 -17.19 -4.80 8.69
N GLY A 131 -17.21 -6.03 8.15
CA GLY A 131 -16.21 -6.55 7.22
C GLY A 131 -16.65 -6.48 5.76
N THR A 132 -15.69 -6.59 4.85
CA THR A 132 -15.87 -6.52 3.40
C THR A 132 -15.95 -7.90 2.76
N LEU A 133 -16.75 -8.04 1.70
CA LEU A 133 -16.73 -9.17 0.77
C LEU A 133 -15.37 -9.31 0.11
N LEU A 134 -14.68 -8.20 -0.16
CA LEU A 134 -13.35 -8.24 -0.75
C LEU A 134 -12.36 -8.99 0.15
N ALA A 135 -12.32 -8.70 1.46
CA ALA A 135 -11.46 -9.41 2.40
C ALA A 135 -11.82 -10.90 2.51
N ALA A 136 -13.12 -11.22 2.42
CA ALA A 136 -13.63 -12.59 2.46
C ALA A 136 -13.43 -13.37 1.15
N SER A 137 -12.91 -12.77 0.07
CA SER A 137 -12.79 -13.44 -1.24
C SER A 137 -12.00 -14.75 -1.24
N THR A 138 -11.14 -14.99 -0.24
CA THR A 138 -10.40 -16.25 -0.06
C THR A 138 -11.22 -17.36 0.63
N SER A 139 -12.26 -17.00 1.37
CA SER A 139 -13.11 -17.92 2.14
C SER A 139 -14.52 -18.06 1.57
N LEU A 140 -14.91 -17.20 0.63
CA LEU A 140 -16.21 -17.27 -0.03
C LEU A 140 -16.30 -18.53 -0.93
N PRO A 141 -17.32 -19.37 -0.75
CA PRO A 141 -17.54 -20.49 -1.65
C PRO A 141 -17.89 -19.96 -3.04
N PHE A 142 -17.25 -20.52 -4.07
CA PHE A 142 -17.46 -20.14 -5.48
C PHE A 142 -17.09 -18.69 -5.83
N GLY A 143 -16.26 -18.01 -5.01
CA GLY A 143 -15.81 -16.65 -5.31
C GLY A 143 -15.02 -16.56 -6.62
N PRO A 144 -15.22 -15.51 -7.45
CA PRO A 144 -14.40 -15.26 -8.63
C PRO A 144 -12.92 -15.08 -8.27
N ILE A 145 -12.01 -15.72 -9.01
CA ILE A 145 -10.56 -15.56 -8.80
C ILE A 145 -10.12 -14.11 -9.05
N GLU A 146 -10.84 -13.39 -9.90
CA GLU A 146 -10.63 -11.99 -10.21
C GLU A 146 -10.85 -11.09 -8.98
N SER A 147 -11.73 -11.49 -8.05
CA SER A 147 -11.91 -10.79 -6.77
C SER A 147 -10.70 -10.95 -5.87
N TRP A 148 -10.10 -12.15 -5.83
CA TRP A 148 -8.87 -12.40 -5.08
C TRP A 148 -7.66 -11.66 -5.69
N LEU A 149 -7.54 -11.64 -7.02
CA LEU A 149 -6.50 -10.86 -7.71
C LEU A 149 -6.62 -9.37 -7.39
N PHE A 150 -7.83 -8.83 -7.45
CA PHE A 150 -8.09 -7.43 -7.10
C PHE A 150 -7.77 -7.14 -5.63
N ARG A 151 -8.16 -8.04 -4.71
CA ARG A 151 -7.82 -7.94 -3.29
C ARG A 151 -6.31 -7.81 -3.10
N ASN A 152 -5.52 -8.67 -3.74
CA ASN A 152 -4.06 -8.63 -3.62
C ASN A 152 -3.47 -7.32 -4.15
N ARG A 153 -4.01 -6.78 -5.24
CA ARG A 153 -3.59 -5.47 -5.76
C ARG A 153 -3.78 -4.36 -4.74
N LEU A 154 -4.96 -4.28 -4.11
CA LEU A 154 -5.20 -3.29 -3.05
C LEU A 154 -4.34 -3.53 -1.81
N MET A 155 -4.04 -4.78 -1.44
CA MET A 155 -3.11 -5.07 -0.34
C MET A 155 -1.69 -4.60 -0.63
N ASN A 156 -1.28 -4.63 -1.91
CA ASN A 156 0.02 -4.15 -2.36
C ASN A 156 0.11 -2.62 -2.46
N PHE A 157 -0.91 -1.87 -2.07
CA PHE A 157 -0.81 -0.41 -1.97
C PHE A 157 0.10 -0.04 -0.82
N ALA A 158 1.20 0.64 -1.14
CA ALA A 158 2.20 1.11 -0.19
C ALA A 158 1.95 2.60 0.09
N VAL A 159 1.17 2.86 1.13
CA VAL A 159 0.90 4.23 1.62
C VAL A 159 1.85 4.52 2.77
N TYR A 160 2.74 5.47 2.56
CA TYR A 160 3.68 5.94 3.58
C TYR A 160 3.18 7.28 4.12
N GLN A 161 3.01 7.37 5.43
CA GLN A 161 2.67 8.60 6.14
C GLN A 161 3.68 8.77 7.27
N ASP A 162 4.28 9.96 7.34
CA ASP A 162 5.09 10.40 8.47
C ASP A 162 6.19 9.41 8.92
N ILE A 163 7.13 9.09 8.01
CA ILE A 163 8.26 8.22 8.32
C ILE A 163 9.19 8.96 9.30
N ARG A 164 9.00 8.70 10.59
CA ARG A 164 9.73 9.31 11.72
C ARG A 164 10.58 8.34 12.51
N ALA A 165 10.70 7.09 12.07
CA ALA A 165 11.31 6.03 12.86
C ALA A 165 12.75 6.34 13.30
N GLU A 166 13.17 5.65 14.37
CA GLU A 166 14.56 5.56 14.83
C GLU A 166 15.42 4.75 13.84
N LEU A 167 15.42 5.14 12.57
CA LEU A 167 16.08 4.49 11.42
C LEU A 167 17.60 4.37 11.56
N ARG A 168 18.15 4.89 12.66
CA ARG A 168 19.57 5.04 12.93
C ARG A 168 20.13 3.96 13.85
N LYS A 169 19.28 3.18 14.50
CA LYS A 169 19.70 2.11 15.42
C LYS A 169 19.94 0.80 14.67
N ALA A 170 20.86 -0.01 15.17
CA ALA A 170 21.08 -1.35 14.64
C ALA A 170 19.76 -2.15 14.61
N ALA A 171 19.46 -2.84 13.52
CA ALA A 171 18.23 -3.60 13.36
C ALA A 171 18.48 -5.10 13.57
N VAL A 172 17.51 -5.82 14.13
CA VAL A 172 17.60 -7.29 14.22
C VAL A 172 17.60 -7.86 12.80
N THR A 173 18.56 -8.74 12.51
CA THR A 173 18.74 -9.29 11.17
C THR A 173 17.53 -10.12 10.77
N ARG A 174 16.94 -9.79 9.63
CA ARG A 174 15.83 -10.53 9.00
C ARG A 174 15.81 -10.22 7.50
N LEU A 175 15.11 -11.07 6.74
CA LEU A 175 14.89 -10.86 5.31
C LEU A 175 13.61 -10.05 5.12
N ASP A 176 13.75 -8.80 4.65
CA ASP A 176 12.61 -7.94 4.31
C ASP A 176 12.67 -7.54 2.84
N GLY A 177 11.54 -7.67 2.15
CA GLY A 177 11.41 -7.33 0.73
C GLY A 177 10.85 -5.93 0.45
N HIS A 178 10.35 -5.20 1.46
CA HIS A 178 9.76 -3.87 1.29
C HIS A 178 9.85 -3.06 2.58
N VAL A 179 9.88 -1.74 2.46
CA VAL A 179 9.89 -0.81 3.60
C VAL A 179 8.52 -0.82 4.28
N SER A 180 8.51 -0.92 5.61
CA SER A 180 7.30 -0.83 6.42
C SER A 180 6.74 0.59 6.38
N ARG A 181 5.44 0.75 6.65
CA ARG A 181 4.77 2.06 6.59
C ARG A 181 5.42 3.11 7.48
N ASP A 182 5.94 2.69 8.63
CA ASP A 182 6.66 3.52 9.59
C ASP A 182 8.16 3.64 9.31
N GLY A 183 8.67 2.92 8.31
CA GLY A 183 10.07 2.88 7.88
C GLY A 183 11.01 2.09 8.78
N GLN A 184 10.56 1.56 9.93
CA GLN A 184 11.44 0.98 10.97
C GLN A 184 12.36 -0.13 10.47
N ASN A 185 11.98 -0.82 9.40
CA ASN A 185 12.75 -1.91 8.81
C ASN A 185 13.69 -1.46 7.66
N LEU A 186 13.97 -0.16 7.51
CA LEU A 186 14.82 0.36 6.44
C LEU A 186 16.17 -0.38 6.34
N ILE A 187 16.87 -0.55 7.46
CA ILE A 187 18.20 -1.17 7.47
C ILE A 187 18.12 -2.63 7.01
N THR A 188 17.10 -3.38 7.42
CA THR A 188 16.94 -4.78 7.04
C THR A 188 16.51 -4.94 5.59
N VAL A 189 15.67 -4.02 5.07
CA VAL A 189 15.32 -3.96 3.64
C VAL A 189 16.54 -3.64 2.80
N LEU A 190 17.27 -2.57 3.13
CA LEU A 190 18.50 -2.19 2.44
C LEU A 190 19.50 -3.36 2.47
N HIS A 191 19.78 -3.95 3.63
CA HIS A 191 20.69 -5.09 3.72
C HIS A 191 20.23 -6.28 2.86
N SER A 192 18.95 -6.65 2.93
CA SER A 192 18.40 -7.78 2.18
C SER A 192 18.52 -7.55 0.68
N LEU A 193 17.91 -6.48 0.17
CA LEU A 193 17.84 -6.20 -1.25
C LEU A 193 19.18 -5.79 -1.84
N TYR A 194 20.01 -5.02 -1.11
CA TYR A 194 21.35 -4.63 -1.57
C TYR A 194 22.29 -5.84 -1.71
N THR A 195 22.03 -6.92 -0.94
CA THR A 195 22.79 -8.17 -1.02
C THR A 195 22.24 -9.13 -2.08
N THR A 196 20.91 -9.23 -2.23
CA THR A 196 20.28 -10.26 -3.07
C THR A 196 19.86 -9.77 -4.46
N ASP A 197 19.59 -8.48 -4.63
CA ASP A 197 19.08 -7.88 -5.88
C ASP A 197 20.11 -6.89 -6.46
N ARG A 198 20.83 -7.33 -7.49
CA ARG A 198 21.86 -6.53 -8.17
C ARG A 198 21.27 -5.27 -8.83
N PRO A 199 20.17 -5.33 -9.62
CA PRO A 199 19.49 -4.13 -10.11
C PRO A 199 19.09 -3.14 -9.02
N PHE A 200 18.54 -3.61 -7.90
CA PHE A 200 18.21 -2.74 -6.77
C PHE A 200 19.45 -2.03 -6.24
N ARG A 201 20.52 -2.79 -5.93
CA ARG A 201 21.80 -2.23 -5.49
C ARG A 201 22.31 -1.16 -6.44
N GLN A 202 22.28 -1.42 -7.74
CA GLN A 202 22.75 -0.48 -8.75
C GLN A 202 21.94 0.83 -8.72
N ARG A 203 20.60 0.75 -8.69
CA ARG A 203 19.74 1.95 -8.59
C ARG A 203 20.00 2.75 -7.32
N VAL A 204 20.20 2.08 -6.18
CA VAL A 204 20.54 2.74 -4.91
C VAL A 204 21.90 3.44 -5.00
N ASP A 205 22.93 2.75 -5.50
CA ASP A 205 24.28 3.31 -5.63
C ASP A 205 24.32 4.48 -6.62
N ASP A 206 23.59 4.38 -7.74
CA ASP A 206 23.50 5.45 -8.74
C ASP A 206 22.81 6.69 -8.15
N ALA A 207 21.71 6.51 -7.42
CA ALA A 207 21.02 7.61 -6.73
C ALA A 207 21.91 8.29 -5.67
N LEU A 208 22.66 7.51 -4.88
CA LEU A 208 23.59 8.04 -3.88
C LEU A 208 24.79 8.74 -4.53
N ARG A 209 25.35 8.21 -5.64
CA ARG A 209 26.40 8.89 -6.41
C ARG A 209 25.91 10.21 -7.02
N ALA A 210 24.68 10.26 -7.52
CA ALA A 210 24.09 11.51 -8.00
C ALA A 210 23.87 12.52 -6.86
N ALA A 211 23.45 12.04 -5.68
CA ALA A 211 23.22 12.89 -4.51
C ALA A 211 24.52 13.36 -3.86
N PHE A 212 25.63 12.64 -4.00
CA PHE A 212 26.95 12.96 -3.44
C PHE A 212 28.08 12.62 -4.43
N PRO A 213 28.26 13.45 -5.48
CA PRO A 213 29.27 13.21 -6.51
C PRO A 213 30.68 13.10 -5.92
N ASP A 214 31.47 12.16 -6.44
CA ASP A 214 32.88 11.88 -6.11
C ASP A 214 33.19 11.46 -4.67
N GLU A 215 32.26 11.66 -3.73
CA GLU A 215 32.40 11.39 -2.30
C GLU A 215 31.83 10.03 -1.89
N TYR A 216 30.64 9.65 -2.37
CA TYR A 216 30.02 8.36 -2.00
C TYR A 216 30.76 7.17 -2.64
N VAL A 217 30.97 6.11 -1.86
CA VAL A 217 31.60 4.86 -2.33
C VAL A 217 30.60 3.70 -2.35
N GLU A 218 30.05 3.32 -1.19
CA GLU A 218 29.11 2.19 -1.06
C GLU A 218 28.34 2.23 0.28
N LEU A 219 27.21 1.52 0.34
CA LEU A 219 26.55 1.16 1.60
C LEU A 219 27.20 -0.10 2.17
N VAL A 220 27.45 -0.11 3.48
CA VAL A 220 28.07 -1.23 4.20
C VAL A 220 27.17 -1.65 5.37
N PHE A 221 27.06 -2.96 5.58
CA PHE A 221 26.17 -3.55 6.59
C PHE A 221 26.92 -4.45 7.58
N PRO A 222 27.76 -3.90 8.48
CA PRO A 222 28.51 -4.72 9.41
C PRO A 222 27.59 -5.35 10.47
N PRO A 223 27.92 -6.57 10.96
CA PRO A 223 27.22 -7.17 12.07
C PRO A 223 27.44 -6.38 13.36
N ALA A 224 26.43 -6.40 14.22
CA ALA A 224 26.43 -5.88 15.58
C ALA A 224 26.02 -6.99 16.57
N ALA A 225 26.11 -6.71 17.86
CA ALA A 225 25.72 -7.66 18.92
C ALA A 225 24.27 -8.14 18.76
N ASP A 226 23.96 -9.30 19.34
CA ASP A 226 22.61 -9.86 19.41
C ASP A 226 21.94 -10.07 18.04
N GLN A 227 22.71 -10.56 17.07
CA GLN A 227 22.24 -10.81 15.69
C GLN A 227 21.67 -9.56 15.01
N ARG A 228 22.27 -8.40 15.26
CA ARG A 228 21.86 -7.14 14.65
C ARG A 228 22.79 -6.77 13.51
N ILE A 229 22.31 -5.89 12.64
CA ILE A 229 23.08 -5.25 11.57
C ILE A 229 22.98 -3.75 11.69
N GLN A 230 24.06 -3.06 11.31
CA GLN A 230 24.09 -1.60 11.22
C GLN A 230 24.13 -1.17 9.76
N LEU A 231 23.65 0.04 9.49
CA LEU A 231 23.89 0.71 8.22
C LEU A 231 25.06 1.68 8.39
N ARG A 232 26.04 1.59 7.48
CA ARG A 232 27.14 2.56 7.36
C ARG A 232 27.28 3.01 5.91
N LEU A 233 27.75 4.24 5.72
CA LEU A 233 28.07 4.82 4.41
C LEU A 233 29.58 5.00 4.33
N LYS A 234 30.18 4.47 3.28
CA LYS A 234 31.60 4.66 2.99
C LYS A 234 31.78 5.88 2.10
N TRP A 235 32.71 6.74 2.51
CA TRP A 235 33.04 7.99 1.84
C TRP A 235 34.49 7.97 1.40
N ARG A 236 34.81 8.58 0.26
CA ARG A 236 36.19 8.67 -0.26
C ARG A 236 37.07 9.52 0.66
N SER A 237 36.51 10.58 1.22
CA SER A 237 37.23 11.55 2.06
C SER A 237 37.48 11.06 3.49
N LEU A 238 36.78 10.01 3.94
CA LEU A 238 36.88 9.51 5.31
C LEU A 238 37.66 8.18 5.38
N GLN A 239 38.46 8.03 6.43
CA GLN A 239 39.20 6.79 6.71
C GLN A 239 38.31 5.71 7.34
N THR A 240 37.17 6.11 7.91
CA THR A 240 36.21 5.22 8.55
C THR A 240 34.82 5.46 7.98
N ASP A 241 34.05 4.40 7.77
CA ASP A 241 32.66 4.51 7.31
C ASP A 241 31.83 5.28 8.34
N MET A 242 30.89 6.11 7.89
CA MET A 242 29.99 6.87 8.75
C MET A 242 28.77 6.02 9.14
N SER A 243 28.42 5.96 10.42
CA SER A 243 27.25 5.19 10.87
C SER A 243 25.93 5.91 10.56
N ALA A 244 24.83 5.17 10.47
CA ALA A 244 23.50 5.75 10.31
C ALA A 244 23.13 6.76 11.42
N ALA A 245 23.68 6.61 12.62
CA ALA A 245 23.50 7.54 13.74
C ALA A 245 24.06 8.95 13.46
N GLU A 246 25.04 9.05 12.58
CA GLU A 246 25.72 10.30 12.23
C GLU A 246 25.11 10.98 10.99
N LEU A 247 24.21 10.30 10.28
CA LEU A 247 23.55 10.84 9.09
C LEU A 247 22.51 11.90 9.46
N SER A 248 22.52 13.00 8.71
CA SER A 248 21.48 14.03 8.84
C SER A 248 20.09 13.48 8.51
N ASP A 249 19.04 14.11 9.04
CA ASP A 249 17.65 13.69 8.78
C ASP A 249 17.33 13.65 7.28
N GLY A 250 17.85 14.63 6.52
CA GLY A 250 17.67 14.67 5.06
C GLY A 250 18.28 13.47 4.34
N VAL A 251 19.43 12.95 4.79
CA VAL A 251 20.05 11.75 4.19
C VAL A 251 19.27 10.49 4.56
N MET A 252 18.82 10.38 5.80
CA MET A 252 17.98 9.23 6.21
C MET A 252 16.66 9.20 5.42
N ARG A 253 16.02 10.35 5.26
CA ARG A 253 14.79 10.49 4.47
C ARG A 253 15.03 10.18 3.00
N PHE A 254 16.14 10.66 2.44
CA PHE A 254 16.54 10.31 1.08
C PHE A 254 16.75 8.80 0.90
N LEU A 255 17.44 8.14 1.83
CA LEU A 255 17.65 6.69 1.80
C LEU A 255 16.34 5.90 1.87
N VAL A 256 15.37 6.36 2.66
CA VAL A 256 14.03 5.75 2.68
C VAL A 256 13.35 5.82 1.32
N LEU A 257 13.30 7.01 0.73
CA LEU A 257 12.68 7.21 -0.58
C LEU A 257 13.38 6.39 -1.67
N VAL A 258 14.71 6.41 -1.68
CA VAL A 258 15.52 5.60 -2.59
C VAL A 258 15.25 4.11 -2.38
N ALA A 259 15.19 3.62 -1.14
CA ALA A 259 14.90 2.21 -0.86
C ALA A 259 13.50 1.78 -1.32
N ILE A 260 12.52 2.66 -1.22
CA ILE A 260 11.15 2.40 -1.68
C ILE A 260 11.11 2.38 -3.22
N LEU A 261 11.60 3.45 -3.85
CA LEU A 261 11.47 3.66 -5.30
C LEU A 261 12.43 2.78 -6.12
N ALA A 262 13.62 2.49 -5.60
CA ALA A 262 14.55 1.57 -6.28
C ALA A 262 14.05 0.12 -6.24
N ASN A 263 13.06 -0.23 -5.42
CA ASN A 263 12.49 -1.56 -5.35
C ASN A 263 11.33 -1.70 -6.34
N THR A 264 11.52 -2.51 -7.39
CA THR A 264 10.49 -2.77 -8.41
C THR A 264 9.34 -3.65 -7.91
N GLN A 265 9.41 -4.17 -6.69
CA GLN A 265 8.38 -4.97 -6.04
C GLN A 265 7.72 -4.25 -4.84
N SER A 266 7.90 -2.93 -4.74
CA SER A 266 7.46 -2.13 -3.59
C SER A 266 5.94 -1.92 -3.50
N GLY A 267 5.19 -2.21 -4.57
CA GLY A 267 3.73 -2.20 -4.57
C GLY A 267 3.14 -1.92 -5.94
N ASP A 268 1.84 -2.21 -6.12
CA ASP A 268 1.10 -1.86 -7.33
C ASP A 268 0.77 -0.35 -7.39
N LEU A 269 0.79 0.31 -6.22
CA LEU A 269 0.67 1.75 -6.06
C LEU A 269 1.50 2.20 -4.85
N ILE A 270 2.29 3.26 -5.02
CA ILE A 270 3.07 3.88 -3.94
C ILE A 270 2.54 5.30 -3.75
N ALA A 271 2.24 5.67 -2.51
CA ALA A 271 1.76 6.99 -2.18
C ALA A 271 2.52 7.57 -0.99
N PHE A 272 2.88 8.84 -1.11
CA PHE A 272 3.72 9.59 -0.18
C PHE A 272 2.93 10.80 0.35
N ASP A 273 3.01 11.06 1.67
CA ASP A 273 2.58 12.32 2.30
C ASP A 273 3.79 13.13 2.77
N GLU A 274 4.05 14.29 2.14
CA GLU A 274 5.04 15.29 2.58
C GLU A 274 6.48 14.76 2.85
N HIS A 275 6.85 13.60 2.28
CA HIS A 275 8.15 12.97 2.52
C HIS A 275 9.33 13.68 1.85
N GLU A 276 9.06 14.68 1.02
CA GLU A 276 10.06 15.58 0.45
C GLU A 276 10.44 16.72 1.41
N THR A 277 9.62 17.00 2.42
CA THR A 277 9.88 18.08 3.38
C THR A 277 11.16 17.79 4.15
N GLY A 278 12.14 18.70 4.05
CA GLY A 278 13.46 18.56 4.67
C GLY A 278 14.52 17.84 3.81
N LEU A 279 14.20 17.42 2.58
CA LEU A 279 15.21 17.00 1.63
C LEU A 279 16.00 18.21 1.11
N HIS A 280 17.29 18.00 0.85
CA HIS A 280 18.09 18.99 0.15
C HIS A 280 17.57 19.14 -1.30
N PRO A 281 17.42 20.35 -1.86
CA PRO A 281 16.86 20.55 -3.20
C PRO A 281 17.52 19.73 -4.31
N ARG A 282 18.83 19.47 -4.20
CA ARG A 282 19.58 18.58 -5.12
C ARG A 282 19.07 17.13 -5.18
N MET A 283 18.43 16.63 -4.12
CA MET A 283 17.94 15.25 -4.05
C MET A 283 16.59 15.07 -4.75
N LEU A 284 15.80 16.14 -4.90
CA LEU A 284 14.45 16.05 -5.47
C LEU A 284 14.44 15.53 -6.92
N PRO A 285 15.31 16.00 -7.84
CA PRO A 285 15.35 15.46 -9.20
C PRO A 285 15.68 13.97 -9.24
N ILE A 286 16.52 13.48 -8.32
CA ILE A 286 16.93 12.08 -8.25
C ILE A 286 15.76 11.20 -7.81
N VAL A 287 15.00 11.65 -6.79
CA VAL A 287 13.79 10.97 -6.35
C VAL A 287 12.75 10.95 -7.48
N ALA A 288 12.58 12.05 -8.20
CA ALA A 288 11.66 12.12 -9.34
C ALA A 288 12.07 11.18 -10.48
N GLU A 289 13.37 11.06 -10.77
CA GLU A 289 13.89 10.13 -11.79
C GLU A 289 13.66 8.66 -11.38
N LEU A 290 13.83 8.31 -10.11
CA LEU A 290 13.53 6.96 -9.62
C LEU A 290 12.03 6.62 -9.65
N ALA A 291 11.16 7.63 -9.60
CA ALA A 291 9.71 7.47 -9.61
C ALA A 291 9.11 7.42 -11.03
N ALA A 292 9.92 7.66 -12.07
CA ALA A 292 9.51 7.69 -13.47
C ALA A 292 9.59 6.30 -14.14
#